data_AF-A0A929SFT5-F1
#
_entry.id   AF-A0A929SFT5-F1
#
_cell.length_a   1.000
_cell.length_b   1.000
_cell.length_c   1.000
_cell.angle_alpha   90.00
_cell.angle_beta   90.00
_cell.angle_gamma   90.00
#
_symmetry.space_group_name_H-M   'P 1'
#
loop_
_entity.id
_entity.type
_entity.pdbx_description
1 polymer ?
#
loop_
_entity_poly.entity_id
_entity_poly.type
_entity_poly.pdbx_seq_one_letter_code
_entity_poly.pdbx_strand_id
1 'polypeptide(L)'
;EKREPGKADALDHHSQEFGSSSIHEDLLYDGEKVATVFLKNGFEGDSDKGEAALHFLCASLSLFLTAECSEKHFHEFVEKLSAGINETQSLVKDIRKCTNDLKSIQSRQKILALNANIEAARAGEHGKGFGVVADEVGRLSDSSSAVNEKISAVVKRISEVVNGMSGQELEEQV
;
A
#
# COMPACT_ATOMS: atom_id res chain seq x y z
N GLU A 1 -3.57 -32.70 51.32
CA GLU A 1 -2.16 -32.25 51.34
C GLU A 1 -1.38 -33.03 50.28
N LYS A 2 -0.47 -32.33 49.58
CA LYS A 2 0.66 -32.78 48.75
C LYS A 2 0.44 -33.25 47.29
N ARG A 3 1.28 -32.62 46.44
CA ARG A 3 1.55 -32.85 45.02
C ARG A 3 2.53 -34.04 44.83
N GLU A 4 2.35 -34.74 43.71
CA GLU A 4 3.29 -35.44 42.79
C GLU A 4 4.62 -36.07 43.30
N PRO A 5 5.03 -37.25 42.76
CA PRO A 5 5.79 -37.28 41.50
C PRO A 5 5.57 -38.51 40.59
N GLY A 6 5.74 -38.32 39.27
CA GLY A 6 5.82 -39.44 38.31
C GLY A 6 5.67 -39.00 36.85
N LYS A 7 6.63 -38.23 36.32
CA LYS A 7 6.80 -38.00 34.89
C LYS A 7 7.52 -39.22 34.26
N ALA A 8 6.87 -39.85 33.28
CA ALA A 8 7.34 -40.86 32.30
C ALA A 8 6.08 -41.65 31.90
N ASP A 9 5.61 -41.83 30.66
CA ASP A 9 6.16 -41.78 29.32
C ASP A 9 4.95 -41.64 28.39
N ALA A 10 4.93 -40.71 27.43
CA ALA A 10 3.91 -40.72 26.37
C ALA A 10 4.28 -39.89 25.13
N LEU A 11 5.55 -39.57 24.92
CA LEU A 11 6.00 -38.80 23.75
C LEU A 11 7.29 -39.40 23.21
N ASP A 12 7.26 -40.69 22.84
CA ASP A 12 8.31 -41.22 21.96
C ASP A 12 7.86 -42.46 21.19
N HIS A 13 7.00 -42.28 20.20
CA HIS A 13 6.76 -43.31 19.19
C HIS A 13 6.47 -42.64 17.84
N HIS A 14 7.54 -42.26 17.12
CA HIS A 14 7.70 -42.57 15.69
C HIS A 14 9.02 -42.10 15.05
N SER A 15 10.00 -41.60 15.82
CA SER A 15 11.31 -41.19 15.26
C SER A 15 12.29 -42.35 15.01
N GLN A 16 11.89 -43.61 15.16
CA GLN A 16 12.76 -44.78 15.02
C GLN A 16 12.42 -45.64 13.80
N GLU A 17 12.67 -45.15 12.59
CA GLU A 17 12.85 -46.04 11.40
C GLU A 17 14.06 -45.68 10.52
N PHE A 18 14.69 -44.53 10.72
CA PHE A 18 15.91 -44.13 10.02
C PHE A 18 17.13 -44.51 10.86
N GLY A 19 17.42 -45.81 10.87
CA GLY A 19 18.61 -46.37 11.51
C GLY A 19 19.92 -45.78 10.96
N SER A 20 21.02 -46.12 11.63
CA SER A 20 22.41 -45.66 11.55
C SER A 20 23.09 -45.57 10.16
N SER A 21 22.35 -45.76 9.06
CA SER A 21 22.78 -45.75 7.66
C SER A 21 21.87 -44.84 6.80
N SER A 22 21.62 -43.61 7.24
CA SER A 22 20.87 -42.61 6.48
C SER A 22 21.60 -41.27 6.47
N ILE A 23 21.62 -40.61 5.32
CA ILE A 23 22.13 -39.25 5.15
C ILE A 23 20.96 -38.28 5.15
N HIS A 24 21.18 -37.05 5.60
CA HIS A 24 20.13 -36.04 5.71
C HIS A 24 20.64 -34.66 5.34
N GLU A 25 19.73 -33.81 4.89
CA GLU A 25 20.02 -32.43 4.58
C GLU A 25 18.82 -31.54 4.89
N ASP A 26 19.10 -30.35 5.43
CA ASP A 26 18.07 -29.38 5.78
C ASP A 26 17.65 -28.58 4.55
N LEU A 27 16.35 -28.55 4.30
CA LEU A 27 15.74 -27.70 3.29
C LEU A 27 15.51 -26.32 3.88
N LEU A 28 16.08 -25.30 3.24
CA LEU A 28 16.03 -23.91 3.69
C LEU A 28 15.17 -23.05 2.76
N TYR A 29 14.43 -22.10 3.34
CA TYR A 29 13.76 -21.00 2.65
C TYR A 29 14.07 -19.70 3.40
N ASP A 30 14.60 -18.70 2.70
CA ASP A 30 15.00 -17.41 3.29
C ASP A 30 15.94 -17.52 4.51
N GLY A 31 16.80 -18.54 4.52
CA GLY A 31 17.71 -18.84 5.63
C GLY A 31 17.07 -19.56 6.81
N GLU A 32 15.76 -19.82 6.79
CA GLU A 32 15.06 -20.59 7.82
C GLU A 32 14.87 -22.05 7.38
N LYS A 33 15.01 -22.98 8.32
CA LYS A 33 14.76 -24.40 8.05
C LYS A 33 13.27 -24.68 7.95
N VAL A 34 12.84 -25.17 6.79
CA VAL A 34 11.44 -25.55 6.54
C VAL A 34 11.20 -27.06 6.63
N ALA A 35 12.22 -27.88 6.33
CA ALA A 35 12.14 -29.33 6.43
C ALA A 35 13.54 -29.95 6.57
N THR A 36 13.60 -31.25 6.92
CA THR A 36 14.81 -32.07 6.81
C THR A 36 14.50 -33.26 5.90
N VAL A 37 15.31 -33.44 4.86
CA VAL A 37 15.16 -34.52 3.86
C VAL A 37 16.11 -35.64 4.25
N PHE A 38 15.60 -36.88 4.29
CA PHE A 38 16.39 -38.06 4.63
C PHE A 38 16.49 -38.99 3.42
N LEU A 39 17.71 -39.46 3.13
CA LEU A 39 17.97 -40.48 2.11
C LEU A 39 18.55 -41.73 2.78
N LYS A 40 17.87 -42.86 2.59
CA LYS A 40 18.29 -44.17 3.12
C LYS A 40 19.45 -44.70 2.27
N ASN A 41 20.61 -45.00 2.87
CA ASN A 41 21.73 -45.60 2.13
C ASN A 41 21.37 -47.04 1.74
N GLY A 42 20.97 -47.22 0.48
CA GLY A 42 20.67 -48.52 -0.13
C GLY A 42 21.80 -49.14 -0.94
N PHE A 43 22.97 -48.47 -1.03
CA PHE A 43 24.08 -48.91 -1.89
C PHE A 43 25.35 -49.17 -1.07
N GLU A 44 25.83 -50.41 -1.09
CA GLU A 44 27.20 -50.74 -0.70
C GLU A 44 28.15 -50.24 -1.80
N GLY A 45 28.71 -49.05 -1.59
CA GLY A 45 29.70 -48.43 -2.47
C GLY A 45 29.22 -47.11 -3.05
N ASP A 46 29.87 -46.03 -2.58
CA ASP A 46 29.75 -44.63 -3.03
C ASP A 46 28.71 -43.77 -2.29
N SER A 47 28.95 -43.54 -0.99
CA SER A 47 28.19 -42.58 -0.15
C SER A 47 28.20 -41.17 -0.74
N ASP A 48 29.28 -40.79 -1.42
CA ASP A 48 29.47 -39.45 -1.99
C ASP A 48 28.45 -39.15 -3.09
N LYS A 49 28.06 -40.16 -3.89
CA LYS A 49 26.98 -40.02 -4.88
C LYS A 49 25.61 -39.79 -4.24
N GLY A 50 25.33 -40.47 -3.12
CA GLY A 50 24.09 -40.30 -2.37
C GLY A 50 23.99 -38.90 -1.78
N GLU A 51 25.08 -38.42 -1.20
CA GLU A 51 25.19 -37.07 -0.64
C GLU A 51 25.06 -35.98 -1.72
N ALA A 52 25.76 -36.13 -2.85
CA ALA A 52 25.61 -35.21 -3.98
C ALA A 52 24.19 -35.18 -4.56
N ALA A 53 23.52 -36.33 -4.65
CA ALA A 53 22.13 -36.42 -5.12
C ALA A 53 21.15 -35.77 -4.13
N LEU A 54 21.35 -35.98 -2.82
CA LEU A 54 20.55 -35.34 -1.78
C LEU A 54 20.74 -33.81 -1.79
N HIS A 55 21.98 -33.35 -1.92
CA HIS A 55 22.29 -31.93 -2.03
C HIS A 55 21.66 -31.28 -3.25
N PHE A 56 21.78 -31.91 -4.42
CA PHE A 56 21.15 -31.41 -5.63
C PHE A 56 19.61 -31.34 -5.49
N LEU A 57 19.01 -32.35 -4.85
CA LEU A 57 17.57 -32.37 -4.58
C LEU A 57 17.16 -31.25 -3.62
N CYS A 58 17.86 -31.08 -2.49
CA CYS A 58 17.58 -30.00 -1.54
C CYS A 58 17.74 -28.63 -2.18
N ALA A 59 18.80 -28.40 -2.95
CA ALA A 59 19.00 -27.15 -3.69
C ALA A 59 17.87 -26.87 -4.70
N SER A 60 17.44 -27.90 -5.44
CA SER A 60 16.33 -27.79 -6.41
C SER A 60 15.00 -27.48 -5.73
N LEU A 61 14.72 -28.13 -4.60
CA LEU A 61 13.52 -27.89 -3.80
C LEU A 61 13.54 -26.49 -3.17
N SER A 62 14.68 -26.02 -2.66
CA SER A 62 14.83 -24.66 -2.16
C SER A 62 14.55 -23.64 -3.24
N LEU A 63 15.10 -23.82 -4.45
CA LEU A 63 14.83 -22.93 -5.58
C LEU A 63 13.34 -22.92 -5.95
N PHE A 64 12.70 -24.08 -5.98
CA PHE A 64 11.27 -24.20 -6.26
C PHE A 64 10.41 -23.49 -5.21
N LEU A 65 10.69 -23.70 -3.93
CA LEU A 65 10.01 -23.00 -2.83
C LEU A 65 10.17 -21.49 -2.95
N THR A 66 11.38 -21.00 -3.25
CA THR A 66 11.64 -19.58 -3.47
C THR A 66 10.81 -19.01 -4.62
N ALA A 67 10.71 -19.72 -5.75
CA ALA A 67 9.91 -19.28 -6.89
C ALA A 67 8.41 -19.23 -6.58
N GLU A 68 7.85 -20.29 -6.01
CA GLU A 68 6.43 -20.39 -5.66
C GLU A 68 5.99 -19.35 -4.62
N CYS A 69 6.82 -19.11 -3.60
CA CYS A 69 6.55 -18.07 -2.61
C CYS A 69 6.67 -16.67 -3.22
N SER A 70 7.65 -16.44 -4.10
CA SER A 70 7.79 -15.16 -4.81
C SER A 70 6.56 -14.85 -5.66
N GLU A 71 5.95 -15.84 -6.32
CA GLU A 71 4.74 -15.65 -7.11
C GLU A 71 3.55 -15.22 -6.24
N LYS A 72 3.35 -15.90 -5.09
CA LYS A 72 2.29 -15.54 -4.13
C LYS A 72 2.48 -14.15 -3.56
N HIS A 73 3.70 -13.81 -3.14
CA HIS A 73 4.04 -12.47 -2.65
C HIS A 73 3.81 -11.40 -3.71
N PHE A 74 4.14 -11.70 -4.98
CA PHE A 74 3.89 -10.78 -6.08
C PHE A 74 2.39 -10.58 -6.32
N HIS A 75 1.58 -11.64 -6.25
CA HIS A 75 0.13 -11.53 -6.37
C HIS A 75 -0.47 -10.65 -5.26
N GLU A 76 -0.10 -10.90 -4.00
CA GLU A 76 -0.55 -10.09 -2.85
C GLU A 76 -0.10 -8.62 -2.99
N PHE A 77 1.12 -8.39 -3.49
CA PHE A 77 1.62 -7.04 -3.77
C PHE A 77 0.77 -6.32 -4.83
N VAL A 78 0.42 -7.00 -5.93
CA VAL A 78 -0.42 -6.43 -6.99
C VAL A 78 -1.84 -6.14 -6.49
N GLU A 79 -2.43 -7.02 -5.68
CA GLU A 79 -3.74 -6.77 -5.07
C GLU A 79 -3.73 -5.54 -4.15
N LYS A 80 -2.73 -5.42 -3.27
CA LYS A 80 -2.55 -4.25 -2.41
C LYS A 80 -2.33 -2.98 -3.21
N LEU A 81 -1.54 -3.05 -4.29
CA LEU A 81 -1.30 -1.92 -5.18
C LEU A 81 -2.61 -1.46 -5.86
N SER A 82 -3.40 -2.39 -6.39
CA SER A 82 -4.70 -2.12 -7.01
C SER A 82 -5.68 -1.48 -6.01
N ALA A 83 -5.74 -2.02 -4.78
CA ALA A 83 -6.54 -1.44 -3.71
C ALA A 83 -6.12 0.00 -3.38
N GLY A 84 -4.81 0.25 -3.24
CA GLY A 84 -4.27 1.59 -2.97
C GLY A 84 -4.53 2.60 -4.10
N ILE A 85 -4.48 2.15 -5.36
CA ILE A 85 -4.85 2.96 -6.53
C ILE A 85 -6.32 3.38 -6.44
N ASN A 86 -7.23 2.43 -6.18
CA ASN A 86 -8.66 2.70 -6.08
C ASN A 86 -8.99 3.64 -4.91
N GLU A 87 -8.34 3.46 -3.76
CA GLU A 87 -8.48 4.35 -2.62
C GLU A 87 -8.01 5.77 -2.97
N THR A 88 -6.85 5.89 -3.63
CA THR A 88 -6.32 7.19 -4.08
C THR A 88 -7.26 7.87 -5.08
N GLN A 89 -7.87 7.12 -6.00
CA GLN A 89 -8.89 7.67 -6.91
C GLN A 89 -10.11 8.21 -6.16
N SER A 90 -10.55 7.54 -5.10
CA SER A 90 -11.65 8.03 -4.25
C SER A 90 -11.27 9.34 -3.55
N LEU A 91 -10.09 9.39 -2.93
CA LEU A 91 -9.59 10.59 -2.25
C LEU A 91 -9.46 11.78 -3.23
N VAL A 92 -8.98 11.54 -4.45
CA VAL A 92 -8.93 12.56 -5.51
C VAL A 92 -10.32 13.11 -5.83
N LYS A 93 -11.34 12.25 -5.94
CA LYS A 93 -12.73 12.69 -6.18
C LYS A 93 -13.26 13.56 -5.03
N ASP A 94 -12.98 13.17 -3.79
CA ASP A 94 -13.39 13.92 -2.61
C ASP A 94 -12.71 15.30 -2.55
N ILE A 95 -11.42 15.37 -2.82
CA ILE A 95 -10.71 16.66 -2.87
C ILE A 95 -11.28 17.53 -4.01
N ARG A 96 -11.57 16.97 -5.19
CA ARG A 96 -12.23 17.74 -6.28
C ARG A 96 -13.55 18.34 -5.82
N LYS A 97 -14.38 17.56 -5.12
CA LYS A 97 -15.65 18.07 -4.56
C LYS A 97 -15.40 19.23 -3.59
N CYS A 98 -14.47 19.07 -2.64
CA CYS A 98 -14.11 20.14 -1.70
C CYS A 98 -13.61 21.41 -2.41
N THR A 99 -12.76 21.27 -3.44
CA THR A 99 -12.28 22.44 -4.21
C THR A 99 -13.40 23.14 -4.97
N ASN A 100 -14.39 22.40 -5.49
CA ASN A 100 -15.56 22.98 -6.14
C ASN A 100 -16.47 23.71 -5.15
N ASP A 101 -16.70 23.13 -3.97
CA ASP A 101 -17.46 23.78 -2.89
C ASP A 101 -16.78 25.06 -2.42
N LEU A 102 -15.45 25.03 -2.25
CA LEU A 102 -14.65 26.20 -1.89
C LEU A 102 -14.76 27.30 -2.96
N LYS A 103 -14.74 26.94 -4.25
CA LYS A 103 -14.94 27.90 -5.36
C LYS A 103 -16.31 28.58 -5.29
N SER A 104 -17.36 27.82 -4.96
CA SER A 104 -18.71 28.35 -4.75
C SER A 104 -18.76 29.34 -3.58
N ILE A 105 -18.12 29.01 -2.46
CA ILE A 105 -18.02 29.89 -1.29
C ILE A 105 -17.29 31.20 -1.64
N GLN A 106 -16.15 31.12 -2.31
CA GLN A 106 -15.37 32.29 -2.71
C GLN A 106 -16.14 33.20 -3.67
N SER A 107 -16.89 32.63 -4.61
CA SER A 107 -17.76 33.40 -5.51
C SER A 107 -18.83 34.18 -4.73
N ARG A 108 -19.47 33.53 -3.74
CA ARG A 108 -20.44 34.19 -2.87
C ARG A 108 -19.80 35.28 -2.01
N GLN A 109 -18.61 35.04 -1.45
CA GLN A 109 -17.85 36.03 -0.69
C GLN A 109 -17.52 37.25 -1.55
N LYS A 110 -17.12 37.05 -2.81
CA LYS A 110 -16.85 38.13 -3.77
C LYS A 110 -18.09 38.97 -4.06
N ILE A 111 -19.25 38.35 -4.24
CA ILE A 111 -20.52 39.06 -4.43
C ILE A 111 -20.92 39.83 -3.16
N LEU A 112 -20.73 39.24 -1.98
CA LEU A 112 -20.97 39.89 -0.69
C LEU A 112 -20.08 41.12 -0.49
N ALA A 113 -18.79 40.99 -0.78
CA ALA A 113 -17.83 42.10 -0.76
C ALA A 113 -18.24 43.22 -1.72
N LEU A 114 -18.63 42.87 -2.95
CA LEU A 114 -19.11 43.83 -3.94
C LEU A 114 -20.36 44.58 -3.46
N ASN A 115 -21.34 43.87 -2.92
CA ASN A 115 -22.55 44.48 -2.38
C ASN A 115 -22.25 45.41 -1.20
N ALA A 116 -21.34 45.00 -0.32
CA ALA A 116 -20.88 45.83 0.80
C ALA A 116 -20.16 47.10 0.31
N ASN A 117 -19.36 47.00 -0.75
CA ASN A 117 -18.73 48.15 -1.40
C ASN A 117 -19.74 49.13 -2.00
N ILE A 118 -20.78 48.63 -2.65
CA ILE A 118 -21.86 49.48 -3.20
C ILE A 118 -22.58 50.23 -2.07
N GLU A 119 -22.91 49.55 -0.97
CA GLU A 119 -23.61 50.19 0.16
C GLU A 119 -22.69 51.16 0.91
N ALA A 120 -21.40 50.86 1.04
CA ALA A 120 -20.40 51.77 1.58
C ALA A 120 -20.28 53.05 0.73
N ALA A 121 -20.23 52.92 -0.60
CA ALA A 121 -20.23 54.07 -1.50
C ALA A 121 -21.52 54.89 -1.39
N ARG A 122 -22.68 54.22 -1.24
CA ARG A 122 -23.98 54.85 -1.06
C ARG A 122 -24.10 55.65 0.24
N ALA A 123 -23.47 55.17 1.32
CA ALA A 123 -23.41 55.87 2.60
C ALA A 123 -22.42 57.06 2.61
N GLY A 124 -21.66 57.27 1.52
CA GLY A 124 -20.74 58.40 1.37
C GLY A 124 -19.64 58.39 2.42
N GLU A 125 -19.42 59.52 3.09
CA GLU A 125 -18.39 59.67 4.13
C GLU A 125 -18.58 58.69 5.30
N HIS A 126 -19.81 58.35 5.65
CA HIS A 126 -20.11 57.41 6.73
C HIS A 126 -19.78 55.95 6.37
N GLY A 127 -19.69 55.63 5.08
CA GLY A 127 -19.40 54.28 4.58
C GLY A 127 -17.92 54.01 4.32
N LYS A 128 -17.03 55.01 4.38
CA LYS A 128 -15.60 54.85 4.02
C LYS A 128 -14.91 53.70 4.76
N GLY A 129 -15.14 53.56 6.07
CA GLY A 129 -14.54 52.47 6.85
C GLY A 129 -15.05 51.08 6.43
N PHE A 130 -16.33 50.97 6.09
CA PHE A 130 -16.92 49.72 5.59
C PHE A 130 -16.42 49.37 4.19
N GLY A 131 -16.18 50.37 3.34
CA GLY A 131 -15.59 50.17 2.01
C GLY A 131 -14.20 49.55 2.07
N VAL A 132 -13.33 50.02 2.98
CA VAL A 132 -11.99 49.42 3.17
C VAL A 132 -12.06 47.95 3.57
N VAL A 133 -12.99 47.61 4.48
CA VAL A 133 -13.17 46.21 4.91
C VAL A 133 -13.72 45.35 3.75
N ALA A 134 -14.69 45.87 3.00
CA ALA A 134 -15.28 45.17 1.87
C ALA A 134 -14.26 44.91 0.74
N ASP A 135 -13.39 45.88 0.42
CA ASP A 135 -12.27 45.70 -0.51
C ASP A 135 -11.30 44.61 -0.05
N GLU A 136 -10.96 44.57 1.23
CA GLU A 136 -10.05 43.54 1.78
C GLU A 136 -10.68 42.15 1.74
N VAL A 137 -11.98 42.01 2.02
CA VAL A 137 -12.72 40.75 1.87
C VAL A 137 -12.74 40.30 0.40
N GLY A 138 -12.90 41.25 -0.53
CA GLY A 138 -12.82 40.97 -1.97
C GLY A 138 -11.45 40.44 -2.38
N ARG A 139 -10.37 41.11 -1.95
CA ARG A 139 -8.98 40.66 -2.19
C ARG A 139 -8.70 39.29 -1.58
N LEU A 140 -9.16 39.04 -0.36
CA LEU A 140 -8.99 37.74 0.31
C LEU A 140 -9.71 36.63 -0.45
N SER A 141 -10.92 36.90 -0.96
CA SER A 141 -11.68 35.97 -1.80
C SER A 141 -10.92 35.62 -3.08
N ASP A 142 -10.35 36.62 -3.76
CA ASP A 142 -9.55 36.43 -4.98
C ASP A 142 -8.26 35.64 -4.72
N SER A 143 -7.55 35.98 -3.64
CA SER A 143 -6.35 35.25 -3.23
C SER A 143 -6.68 33.79 -2.88
N SER A 144 -7.80 33.56 -2.20
CA SER A 144 -8.28 32.23 -1.85
C SER A 144 -8.62 31.43 -3.12
N SER A 145 -9.26 32.05 -4.12
CA SER A 145 -9.55 31.39 -5.41
C SER A 145 -8.28 31.00 -6.15
N ALA A 146 -7.26 31.86 -6.18
CA ALA A 146 -6.00 31.53 -6.82
C ALA A 146 -5.28 30.33 -6.16
N VAL A 147 -5.35 30.22 -4.82
CA VAL A 147 -4.82 29.04 -4.11
C VAL A 147 -5.64 27.79 -4.43
N ASN A 148 -6.96 27.91 -4.48
CA ASN A 148 -7.85 26.79 -4.79
C ASN A 148 -7.61 26.24 -6.22
N GLU A 149 -7.38 27.13 -7.20
CA GLU A 149 -7.02 26.73 -8.57
C GLU A 149 -5.71 25.94 -8.62
N LYS A 150 -4.71 26.33 -7.82
CA LYS A 150 -3.45 25.57 -7.69
C LYS A 150 -3.71 24.18 -7.10
N ILE A 151 -4.58 24.07 -6.09
CA ILE A 151 -4.96 22.77 -5.51
C ILE A 151 -5.65 21.92 -6.59
N SER A 152 -6.63 22.46 -7.32
CA SER A 152 -7.29 21.74 -8.41
C SER A 152 -6.31 21.25 -9.48
N ALA A 153 -5.29 22.04 -9.81
CA ALA A 153 -4.24 21.63 -10.75
C ALA A 153 -3.39 20.46 -10.21
N VAL A 154 -2.99 20.50 -8.93
CA VAL A 154 -2.25 19.40 -8.28
C VAL A 154 -3.11 18.13 -8.25
N VAL A 155 -4.39 18.25 -7.89
CA VAL A 155 -5.34 17.12 -7.83
C VAL A 155 -5.55 16.51 -9.21
N LYS A 156 -5.59 17.34 -10.28
CA LYS A 156 -5.65 16.86 -11.66
C LYS A 156 -4.41 16.02 -12.00
N ARG A 157 -3.20 16.49 -11.66
CA ARG A 157 -1.96 15.75 -11.89
C ARG A 157 -1.92 14.43 -11.12
N ILE A 158 -2.39 14.40 -9.87
CA ILE A 158 -2.51 13.16 -9.11
C ILE A 158 -3.46 12.19 -9.83
N SER A 159 -4.61 12.67 -10.29
CA SER A 159 -5.56 11.85 -11.04
C SER A 159 -4.94 11.25 -12.32
N GLU A 160 -4.15 12.03 -13.06
CA GLU A 160 -3.46 11.56 -14.28
C GLU A 160 -2.44 10.46 -13.95
N VAL A 161 -1.64 10.64 -12.91
CA VAL A 161 -0.67 9.63 -12.45
C VAL A 161 -1.37 8.34 -12.03
N VAL A 162 -2.44 8.45 -11.23
CA VAL A 162 -3.18 7.29 -10.70
C VAL A 162 -3.90 6.53 -11.83
N ASN A 163 -4.47 7.23 -12.82
CA ASN A 163 -5.06 6.58 -13.98
C ASN A 163 -4.01 5.85 -14.83
N GLY A 164 -2.82 6.43 -14.99
CA GLY A 164 -1.68 5.74 -15.62
C GLY A 164 -1.28 4.46 -14.88
N MET A 165 -1.39 4.44 -13.55
CA MET A 165 -1.11 3.25 -12.73
C MET A 165 -2.23 2.20 -12.81
N SER A 166 -3.49 2.59 -13.02
CA SER A 166 -4.61 1.65 -13.07
C SER A 166 -4.72 0.89 -14.41
N GLY A 167 -3.79 1.12 -15.34
CA GLY A 167 -3.83 0.49 -16.67
C GLY A 167 -5.01 0.91 -17.54
N GLN A 168 -5.76 1.95 -17.14
CA GLN A 168 -6.71 2.60 -18.03
C GLN A 168 -5.91 3.51 -18.95
N GLU A 169 -5.36 2.94 -20.02
CA GLU A 169 -4.97 3.72 -21.18
C GLU A 169 -6.17 4.60 -21.54
N LEU A 170 -5.87 5.89 -21.76
CA LEU A 170 -6.80 6.86 -22.29
C LEU A 170 -7.37 6.29 -23.60
N GLU A 171 -8.53 5.63 -23.54
CA GLU A 171 -9.50 5.68 -24.63
C GLU A 171 -9.95 7.14 -24.72
N GLU A 172 -9.08 7.97 -25.30
CA GLU A 172 -9.46 9.26 -25.84
C GLU A 172 -10.56 8.99 -26.86
N GLN A 173 -11.75 9.47 -26.51
CA GLN A 173 -12.92 9.50 -27.37
C GLN A 173 -12.53 10.16 -28.71
N VAL A 174 -12.62 9.38 -29.78
CA VAL A 174 -12.76 9.87 -31.16
C VAL A 174 -14.19 10.36 -31.38
#